data_AF-A0A8T3R1B1-F1
#
_entry.id   AF-A0A8T3R1B1-F1
#
_cell.length_a   1.000
_cell.length_b   1.000
_cell.length_c   1.000
_cell.angle_alpha   90.00
_cell.angle_beta   90.00
_cell.angle_gamma   90.00
#
_symmetry.space_group_name_H-M   'P 1'
#
loop_
_entity.id
_entity.type
_entity.pdbx_description
1 polymer ?
#
loop_
_entity_poly.entity_id
_entity_poly.type
_entity_poly.pdbx_seq_one_letter_code
_entity_poly.pdbx_strand_id
1 'polypeptide(L)'
;MDREPASDDNGTAAARARAQLLRDRLERIDLQVVVVGPPDAVRRAARERAQAAADAAGRGALLDDTLGEVREATLRAFSRAAFSGTWAASEMAASVASARDRVAAVAAFEEAAIAAVTEDLVDDDTLDILRATADHLVDLTGMPAPMALSALGSPRTPAVRSPLQGAVIIGAAVALGGFVGSASGAIAGMALGIVIVAVMARVLRQPEA
;
A
#
# COMPACT_ATOMS: atom_id res chain seq x y z
N MET A 1 8.96 -45.00 27.35
CA MET A 1 9.90 -44.30 26.47
C MET A 1 9.17 -44.12 25.17
N ASP A 2 8.43 -43.01 25.04
CA ASP A 2 7.83 -42.54 23.80
C ASP A 2 7.84 -41.02 23.88
N ARG A 3 8.75 -40.43 23.11
CA ARG A 3 8.96 -39.00 22.98
C ARG A 3 8.76 -38.72 21.50
N GLU A 4 7.68 -38.04 21.15
CA GLU A 4 7.64 -37.25 19.91
C GLU A 4 6.57 -36.16 19.93
N PRO A 5 6.87 -34.99 20.55
CA PRO A 5 6.19 -33.72 20.27
C PRO A 5 6.97 -32.84 19.26
N ALA A 6 7.73 -33.44 18.34
CA ALA A 6 8.59 -32.68 17.41
C ALA A 6 7.84 -32.07 16.20
N SER A 7 6.61 -32.51 15.92
CA SER A 7 5.82 -31.99 14.78
C SER A 7 5.25 -30.59 15.04
N ASP A 8 4.84 -30.30 16.28
CA ASP A 8 4.20 -29.03 16.64
C ASP A 8 5.19 -27.85 16.68
N ASP A 9 6.44 -28.13 17.05
CA ASP A 9 7.52 -27.14 17.08
C ASP A 9 7.84 -26.62 15.67
N ASN A 10 7.84 -27.49 14.65
CA ASN A 10 8.13 -27.11 13.28
C ASN A 10 7.02 -26.21 12.68
N GLY A 11 5.75 -26.57 12.89
CA GLY A 11 4.61 -25.76 12.44
C GLY A 11 4.56 -24.39 13.12
N THR A 12 4.84 -24.36 14.43
CA THR A 12 4.90 -23.11 15.22
C THR A 12 6.07 -22.22 14.77
N ALA A 13 7.24 -22.81 14.48
CA ALA A 13 8.38 -22.07 13.96
C ALA A 13 8.11 -21.47 12.57
N ALA A 14 7.47 -22.23 11.67
CA ALA A 14 7.05 -21.75 10.36
C ALA A 14 6.00 -20.63 10.44
N ALA A 15 5.01 -20.76 11.33
CA ALA A 15 4.04 -19.70 11.62
C ALA A 15 4.73 -18.41 12.11
N ARG A 16 5.68 -18.55 13.05
CA ARG A 16 6.47 -17.41 13.54
C ARG A 16 7.28 -16.73 12.43
N ALA A 17 7.92 -17.50 11.56
CA ALA A 17 8.69 -16.96 10.43
C ALA A 17 7.80 -16.15 9.47
N ARG A 18 6.60 -16.66 9.16
CA ARG A 18 5.62 -15.97 8.30
C ARG A 18 5.09 -14.69 8.94
N ALA A 19 4.76 -14.73 10.24
CA ALA A 19 4.35 -13.56 11.00
C ALA A 19 5.44 -12.48 11.03
N GLN A 20 6.71 -12.87 11.15
CA GLN A 20 7.84 -11.94 11.07
C GLN A 20 7.96 -11.30 9.68
N LEU A 21 7.85 -12.09 8.60
CA LEU A 21 7.89 -11.57 7.23
C LEU A 21 6.76 -10.55 6.96
N LEU A 22 5.55 -10.82 7.47
CA LEU A 22 4.44 -9.88 7.39
C LEU A 22 4.80 -8.57 8.09
N ARG A 23 5.32 -8.63 9.33
CA ARG A 23 5.71 -7.44 10.11
C ARG A 23 6.76 -6.60 9.39
N ASP A 24 7.82 -7.23 8.88
CA ASP A 24 8.87 -6.55 8.12
C ASP A 24 8.30 -5.85 6.88
N ARG A 25 7.23 -6.41 6.27
CA ARG A 25 6.49 -5.78 5.18
C ARG A 25 5.69 -4.57 5.67
N LEU A 26 4.97 -4.68 6.80
CA LEU A 26 4.16 -3.59 7.37
C LEU A 26 4.98 -2.36 7.76
N GLU A 27 6.19 -2.53 8.27
CA GLU A 27 7.05 -1.40 8.67
C GLU A 27 7.39 -0.46 7.50
N ARG A 28 7.35 -1.00 6.27
CA ARG A 28 7.62 -0.29 5.00
C ARG A 28 6.39 0.37 4.39
N ILE A 29 5.19 0.09 4.89
CA ILE A 29 3.93 0.61 4.35
C ILE A 29 3.69 2.04 4.85
N ASP A 30 3.34 2.94 3.93
CA ASP A 30 2.95 4.31 4.26
C ASP A 30 1.42 4.49 4.08
N LEU A 31 0.70 4.66 5.19
CA LEU A 31 -0.77 4.64 5.24
C LEU A 31 -1.39 6.05 5.14
N GLN A 32 -0.85 6.92 4.29
CA GLN A 32 -1.25 8.34 4.26
C GLN A 32 -2.67 8.57 3.74
N VAL A 33 -3.11 7.81 2.73
CA VAL A 33 -4.38 8.04 2.02
C VAL A 33 -5.08 6.71 1.72
N VAL A 34 -5.39 5.96 2.77
CA VAL A 34 -6.05 4.65 2.64
C VAL A 34 -7.40 4.68 3.35
N VAL A 35 -8.46 4.37 2.60
CA VAL A 35 -9.82 4.16 3.11
C VAL A 35 -10.13 2.68 2.99
N VAL A 36 -10.47 2.04 4.12
CA VAL A 36 -10.79 0.61 4.17
C VAL A 36 -12.19 0.44 4.73
N GLY A 37 -12.99 -0.39 4.08
CA GLY A 37 -14.30 -0.79 4.61
C GLY A 37 -14.14 -1.66 5.87
N PRO A 38 -15.06 -1.56 6.84
CA PRO A 38 -15.08 -2.49 7.96
C PRO A 38 -15.27 -3.95 7.47
N PRO A 39 -14.81 -4.95 8.23
CA PRO A 39 -14.97 -6.35 7.85
C PRO A 39 -16.45 -6.73 7.73
N ASP A 40 -16.80 -7.39 6.63
CA ASP A 40 -18.13 -7.89 6.36
C ASP A 40 -18.40 -9.23 7.07
N ALA A 41 -19.57 -9.82 6.84
CA ALA A 41 -19.93 -11.10 7.45
C ALA A 41 -19.00 -12.25 7.03
N VAL A 42 -18.51 -12.24 5.79
CA VAL A 42 -17.65 -13.29 5.24
C VAL A 42 -16.27 -13.24 5.88
N ARG A 43 -15.67 -12.05 5.96
CA ARG A 43 -14.38 -11.82 6.62
C ARG A 43 -14.43 -12.18 8.11
N ARG A 44 -15.51 -11.80 8.81
CA ARG A 44 -15.70 -12.19 10.22
C ARG A 44 -15.77 -13.71 10.40
N ALA A 45 -16.54 -14.40 9.56
CA ALA A 45 -16.63 -15.87 9.63
C ALA A 45 -15.29 -16.56 9.30
N ALA A 46 -14.50 -16.02 8.37
CA ALA A 46 -13.16 -16.51 8.08
C ALA A 46 -12.21 -16.33 9.27
N ARG A 47 -12.25 -15.15 9.91
CA ARG A 47 -11.49 -14.86 11.13
C ARG A 47 -11.82 -15.81 12.27
N GLU A 48 -13.11 -16.02 12.53
CA GLU A 48 -13.55 -16.94 13.59
C GLU A 48 -13.07 -18.39 13.35
N ARG A 49 -13.17 -18.88 12.10
CA ARG A 49 -12.70 -20.22 11.74
C ARG A 49 -11.19 -20.37 11.91
N ALA A 50 -10.42 -19.39 11.45
CA ALA A 50 -8.96 -19.42 11.57
C ALA A 50 -8.47 -19.28 13.02
N GLN A 51 -9.12 -18.44 13.83
CA GLN A 51 -8.83 -18.34 15.27
C GLN A 51 -9.11 -19.67 15.99
N ALA A 52 -10.25 -20.29 15.73
CA ALA A 52 -10.57 -21.59 16.29
C ALA A 52 -9.55 -22.68 15.88
N ALA A 53 -9.06 -22.65 14.64
CA ALA A 53 -8.02 -23.55 14.18
C ALA A 53 -6.67 -23.30 14.88
N ALA A 54 -6.29 -22.04 15.08
CA ALA A 54 -5.08 -21.68 15.83
C ALA A 54 -5.15 -22.17 17.29
N ASP A 55 -6.30 -21.98 17.95
CA ASP A 55 -6.51 -22.42 19.34
C ASP A 55 -6.45 -23.95 19.45
N ALA A 56 -7.10 -24.66 18.54
CA ALA A 56 -7.06 -26.12 18.48
C ALA A 56 -5.64 -26.67 18.26
N ALA A 57 -4.79 -25.93 17.54
CA ALA A 57 -3.38 -26.25 17.31
C ALA A 57 -2.43 -25.73 18.41
N GLY A 58 -2.95 -25.15 19.51
CA GLY A 58 -2.14 -24.62 20.60
C GLY A 58 -1.36 -23.34 20.26
N ARG A 59 -1.72 -22.65 19.17
CA ARG A 59 -1.07 -21.42 18.69
C ARG A 59 -1.74 -20.13 19.14
N GLY A 60 -2.75 -20.20 20.01
CA GLY A 60 -3.51 -19.02 20.48
C GLY A 60 -2.60 -17.90 21.03
N ALA A 61 -1.63 -18.23 21.87
CA ALA A 61 -0.70 -17.24 22.43
C ALA A 61 0.18 -16.57 21.34
N LEU A 62 0.68 -17.35 20.37
CA LEU A 62 1.45 -16.81 19.25
C LEU A 62 0.58 -15.87 18.40
N LEU A 63 -0.68 -16.24 18.18
CA LEU A 63 -1.62 -15.42 17.44
C LEU A 63 -1.90 -14.10 18.17
N ASP A 64 -2.17 -14.14 19.47
CA ASP A 64 -2.44 -12.95 20.29
C ASP A 64 -1.25 -11.98 20.31
N ASP A 65 -0.03 -12.50 20.50
CA ASP A 65 1.20 -11.70 20.44
C ASP A 65 1.35 -11.04 19.06
N THR A 66 1.19 -11.82 17.99
CA THR A 66 1.31 -11.31 16.61
C THR A 66 0.26 -10.22 16.32
N LEU A 67 -0.98 -10.41 16.78
CA LEU A 67 -2.05 -9.41 16.63
C LEU A 67 -1.73 -8.12 17.37
N GLY A 68 -1.17 -8.22 18.59
CA GLY A 68 -0.72 -7.08 19.37
C GLY A 68 0.36 -6.27 18.63
N GLU A 69 1.38 -6.96 18.11
CA GLU A 69 2.50 -6.34 17.39
C GLU A 69 2.06 -5.69 16.08
N VAL A 70 1.18 -6.35 15.31
CA VAL A 70 0.63 -5.81 14.06
C VAL A 70 -0.22 -4.57 14.31
N ARG A 71 -1.04 -4.58 15.36
CA ARG A 71 -1.82 -3.41 15.77
C ARG A 71 -0.90 -2.24 16.12
N GLU A 72 0.14 -2.49 16.91
CA GLU A 72 1.09 -1.46 17.31
C GLU A 72 1.86 -0.89 16.10
N ALA A 73 2.35 -1.74 15.21
CA ALA A 73 3.04 -1.34 13.98
C ALA A 73 2.14 -0.47 13.08
N THR A 74 0.87 -0.87 12.91
CA THR A 74 -0.11 -0.11 12.12
C THR A 74 -0.38 1.26 12.73
N LEU A 75 -0.55 1.35 14.05
CA LEU A 75 -0.72 2.62 14.75
C LEU A 75 0.51 3.52 14.63
N ARG A 76 1.72 2.95 14.71
CA ARG A 76 2.98 3.66 14.46
C ARG A 76 3.09 4.17 13.02
N ALA A 77 2.58 3.44 12.03
CA ALA A 77 2.54 3.91 10.65
C ALA A 77 1.62 5.13 10.48
N PHE A 78 0.41 5.10 11.06
CA PHE A 78 -0.50 6.25 11.02
C PHE A 78 0.03 7.46 11.79
N SER A 79 0.73 7.26 12.91
CA SER A 79 1.30 8.39 13.67
C SER A 79 2.43 9.07 12.92
N ARG A 80 3.30 8.33 12.21
CA ARG A 80 4.31 8.91 11.30
C ARG A 80 3.68 9.78 10.21
N ALA A 81 2.60 9.30 9.60
CA ALA A 81 1.88 10.04 8.56
C ALA A 81 1.23 11.33 9.08
N ALA A 82 0.68 11.31 10.31
CA ALA A 82 0.03 12.47 10.92
C ALA A 82 0.98 13.65 11.20
N PHE A 83 2.29 13.39 11.33
CA PHE A 83 3.32 14.40 11.58
C PHE A 83 4.09 14.84 10.32
N SER A 84 3.63 14.47 9.13
CA SER A 84 4.24 14.89 7.85
C SER A 84 3.98 16.38 7.53
N GLY A 85 4.59 17.27 8.31
CA GLY A 85 5.22 18.49 7.80
C GLY A 85 4.40 19.50 6.98
N THR A 86 3.14 19.78 7.31
CA THR A 86 2.42 20.97 6.81
C THR A 86 2.38 22.07 7.87
N TRP A 87 3.53 22.66 8.15
CA TRP A 87 3.65 23.86 8.99
C TRP A 87 4.04 25.12 8.20
N ALA A 88 4.13 25.04 6.87
CA ALA A 88 4.47 26.17 6.02
C ALA A 88 3.27 26.57 5.15
N ALA A 89 2.50 27.53 5.66
CA ALA A 89 1.63 28.46 4.94
C ALA A 89 0.52 27.86 4.02
N SER A 90 -0.73 28.06 4.47
CA SER A 90 -1.96 28.25 3.68
C SER A 90 -2.70 27.07 3.01
N GLU A 91 -2.26 25.81 3.07
CA GLU A 91 -3.06 24.70 2.54
C GLU A 91 -3.18 23.55 3.58
N MET A 92 -4.42 23.21 3.91
CA MET A 92 -4.82 22.29 4.98
C MET A 92 -4.24 20.89 4.79
N ALA A 93 -3.41 20.41 5.72
CA ALA A 93 -3.23 18.97 5.88
C ALA A 93 -4.52 18.36 6.42
N ALA A 94 -5.37 17.94 5.49
CA ALA A 94 -6.37 16.96 5.81
C ALA A 94 -5.64 15.61 6.00
N SER A 95 -5.54 15.13 7.24
CA SER A 95 -5.48 13.69 7.47
C SER A 95 -6.74 13.11 6.82
N VAL A 96 -6.64 12.61 5.58
CA VAL A 96 -7.79 12.12 4.81
C VAL A 96 -8.41 10.88 5.45
N ALA A 97 -7.63 10.11 6.21
CA ALA A 97 -8.10 8.93 6.93
C ALA A 97 -8.81 9.32 8.25
N SER A 98 -10.09 8.98 8.35
CA SER A 98 -10.88 9.09 9.59
C SER A 98 -10.43 8.05 10.63
N ALA A 99 -10.83 8.22 11.89
CA ALA A 99 -10.58 7.21 12.92
C ALA A 99 -11.17 5.84 12.54
N ARG A 100 -12.28 5.82 11.79
CA ARG A 100 -12.91 4.60 11.29
C ARG A 100 -12.03 3.89 10.27
N ASP A 101 -11.36 4.63 9.39
CA ASP A 101 -10.46 4.06 8.38
C ASP A 101 -9.22 3.46 9.02
N ARG A 102 -8.70 4.09 10.08
CA ARG A 102 -7.58 3.56 10.87
C ARG A 102 -7.94 2.21 11.52
N VAL A 103 -9.12 2.11 12.11
CA VAL A 103 -9.62 0.85 12.70
C VAL A 103 -9.80 -0.22 11.62
N ALA A 104 -10.33 0.14 10.45
CA ALA A 104 -10.52 -0.81 9.36
C ALA A 104 -9.19 -1.29 8.75
N ALA A 105 -8.18 -0.42 8.65
CA ALA A 105 -6.84 -0.80 8.23
C ALA A 105 -6.16 -1.73 9.24
N VAL A 106 -6.29 -1.45 10.55
CA VAL A 106 -5.82 -2.37 11.60
C VAL A 106 -6.50 -3.73 11.46
N ALA A 107 -7.82 -3.78 11.27
CA ALA A 107 -8.55 -5.02 11.10
C ALA A 107 -8.06 -5.82 9.87
N ALA A 108 -7.76 -5.15 8.76
CA ALA A 108 -7.22 -5.80 7.56
C ALA A 108 -5.83 -6.41 7.81
N PHE A 109 -4.93 -5.71 8.51
CA PHE A 109 -3.61 -6.27 8.82
C PHE A 109 -3.67 -7.36 9.88
N GLU A 110 -4.60 -7.29 10.84
CA GLU A 110 -4.89 -8.39 11.76
C GLU A 110 -5.37 -9.64 11.03
N GLU A 111 -6.21 -9.52 10.00
CA GLU A 111 -6.64 -10.65 9.18
C GLU A 111 -5.47 -11.28 8.41
N ALA A 112 -4.57 -10.48 7.85
CA ALA A 112 -3.35 -10.98 7.23
C ALA A 112 -2.43 -11.70 8.24
N ALA A 113 -2.38 -11.21 9.48
CA ALA A 113 -1.63 -11.84 10.57
C ALA A 113 -2.23 -13.20 10.95
N ILE A 114 -3.56 -13.28 11.03
CA ILE A 114 -4.28 -14.55 11.24
C ILE A 114 -3.91 -15.52 10.11
N ALA A 115 -4.03 -15.11 8.85
CA ALA A 115 -3.68 -15.95 7.71
C ALA A 115 -2.21 -16.43 7.74
N ALA A 116 -1.27 -15.59 8.17
CA ALA A 116 0.14 -15.96 8.28
C ALA A 116 0.39 -17.04 9.35
N VAL A 117 -0.34 -16.98 10.48
CA VAL A 117 -0.21 -17.95 11.57
C VAL A 117 -0.95 -19.26 11.27
N THR A 118 -2.04 -19.19 10.50
CA THR A 118 -2.96 -20.31 10.26
C THR A 118 -2.87 -20.92 8.87
N GLU A 119 -1.93 -20.52 8.01
CA GLU A 119 -1.89 -20.98 6.61
C GLU A 119 -1.73 -22.50 6.45
N ASP A 120 -1.17 -23.20 7.42
CA ASP A 120 -1.09 -24.67 7.43
C ASP A 120 -2.27 -25.34 8.15
N LEU A 121 -3.26 -24.56 8.63
CA LEU A 121 -4.37 -25.04 9.47
C LEU A 121 -5.75 -24.84 8.85
N VAL A 122 -5.88 -23.98 7.84
CA VAL A 122 -7.17 -23.68 7.18
C VAL A 122 -7.06 -23.86 5.67
N ASP A 123 -8.20 -23.98 5.01
CA ASP A 123 -8.30 -24.06 3.55
C ASP A 123 -7.87 -22.77 2.84
N ASP A 124 -7.47 -22.91 1.57
CA ASP A 124 -6.99 -21.81 0.73
C ASP A 124 -8.03 -20.69 0.57
N ASP A 125 -9.32 -21.03 0.41
CA ASP A 125 -10.40 -20.03 0.30
C ASP A 125 -10.45 -19.10 1.52
N THR A 126 -10.23 -19.65 2.71
CA THR A 126 -10.17 -18.89 3.96
C THR A 126 -8.95 -17.98 4.01
N LEU A 127 -7.79 -18.46 3.54
CA LEU A 127 -6.58 -17.65 3.46
C LEU A 127 -6.74 -16.50 2.47
N ASP A 128 -7.34 -16.77 1.32
CA ASP A 128 -7.58 -15.75 0.29
C ASP A 128 -8.49 -14.64 0.81
N ILE A 129 -9.57 -14.99 1.53
CA ILE A 129 -10.45 -13.99 2.17
C ILE A 129 -9.69 -13.12 3.17
N LEU A 130 -8.84 -13.73 4.01
CA LEU A 130 -8.10 -13.04 5.06
C LEU A 130 -6.97 -12.16 4.50
N ARG A 131 -6.35 -12.56 3.38
CA ARG A 131 -5.25 -11.83 2.74
C ARG A 131 -5.72 -10.71 1.83
N ALA A 132 -6.86 -10.88 1.15
CA ALA A 132 -7.33 -10.02 0.07
C ALA A 132 -7.26 -8.52 0.39
N THR A 133 -7.75 -8.13 1.57
CA THR A 133 -7.77 -6.70 1.93
C THR A 133 -6.36 -6.16 2.14
N ALA A 134 -5.50 -6.88 2.87
CA ALA A 134 -4.15 -6.42 3.16
C ALA A 134 -3.25 -6.40 1.91
N ASP A 135 -3.38 -7.37 1.01
CA ASP A 135 -2.62 -7.38 -0.24
C ASP A 135 -2.99 -6.19 -1.13
N HIS A 136 -4.29 -5.86 -1.22
CA HIS A 136 -4.72 -4.62 -1.88
C HIS A 136 -4.13 -3.38 -1.23
N LEU A 137 -4.03 -3.32 0.11
CA LEU A 137 -3.41 -2.19 0.78
C LEU A 137 -1.93 -2.05 0.44
N VAL A 138 -1.19 -3.15 0.40
CA VAL A 138 0.23 -3.09 0.06
C VAL A 138 0.43 -2.64 -1.38
N ASP A 139 -0.37 -3.16 -2.31
CA ASP A 139 -0.29 -2.79 -3.73
C ASP A 139 -0.53 -1.29 -3.94
N LEU A 140 -1.43 -0.69 -3.16
CA LEU A 140 -1.70 0.76 -3.22
C LEU A 140 -0.54 1.60 -2.68
N THR A 141 0.23 1.12 -1.70
CA THR A 141 1.35 1.88 -1.11
C THR A 141 2.60 1.93 -2.00
N GLY A 142 2.64 1.15 -3.08
CA GLY A 142 3.63 1.29 -4.15
C GLY A 142 3.36 2.46 -5.09
N MET A 143 2.19 3.10 -5.02
CA MET A 143 1.90 4.29 -5.81
C MET A 143 2.56 5.52 -5.19
N PRO A 144 3.26 6.36 -5.99
CA PRO A 144 3.90 7.55 -5.46
C PRO A 144 2.86 8.45 -4.81
N ALA A 145 3.09 8.80 -3.55
CA ALA A 145 2.30 9.83 -2.86
C ALA A 145 2.24 11.08 -3.76
N PRO A 146 1.09 11.78 -3.84
CA PRO A 146 0.99 12.99 -4.64
C PRO A 146 2.12 13.93 -4.22
N MET A 147 2.97 14.31 -5.18
CA MET A 147 4.18 15.11 -4.93
C MET A 147 3.84 16.29 -4.04
N ALA A 148 4.42 16.32 -2.84
CA ALA A 148 4.33 17.49 -1.98
C ALA A 148 4.87 18.70 -2.76
N LEU A 149 4.09 19.77 -2.86
CA LEU A 149 4.48 21.04 -3.51
C LEU A 149 5.75 21.63 -2.88
N SER A 150 6.15 21.19 -1.68
CA SER A 150 7.46 21.50 -1.08
C SER A 150 8.66 20.99 -1.90
N ALA A 151 8.47 20.01 -2.77
CA ALA A 151 9.47 19.56 -3.74
C ALA A 151 9.66 20.51 -4.93
N LEU A 152 8.68 21.37 -5.23
CA LEU A 152 8.78 22.41 -6.28
C LEU A 152 9.52 23.67 -5.80
N GLY A 153 9.69 23.85 -4.50
CA GLY A 153 10.36 25.02 -3.90
C GLY A 153 11.82 24.81 -3.48
N SER A 154 12.34 23.58 -3.56
CA SER A 154 13.72 23.28 -3.18
C SER A 154 14.58 23.18 -4.45
N PRO A 155 15.58 24.05 -4.67
CA PRO A 155 16.56 23.86 -5.73
C PRO A 155 17.51 22.74 -5.33
N ARG A 156 17.01 21.50 -5.29
CA ARG A 156 17.86 20.33 -5.45
C ARG A 156 17.81 19.97 -6.90
N THR A 157 18.79 20.49 -7.65
CA THR A 157 19.14 20.08 -9.00
C THR A 157 19.03 18.56 -9.11
N PRO A 158 18.00 18.00 -9.76
CA PRO A 158 18.07 16.62 -10.18
C PRO A 158 19.01 16.60 -11.39
N ALA A 159 20.04 15.77 -11.34
CA ALA A 159 20.81 15.44 -12.52
C ALA A 159 19.87 14.73 -13.52
N VAL A 160 19.22 15.51 -14.37
CA VAL A 160 18.41 15.02 -15.49
C VAL A 160 19.38 14.34 -16.46
N ARG A 161 19.47 13.01 -16.39
CA ARG A 161 20.40 12.23 -17.22
C ARG A 161 19.96 12.08 -18.67
N SER A 162 18.79 12.55 -19.08
CA SER A 162 18.51 12.77 -20.51
C SER A 162 17.37 13.78 -20.75
N PRO A 163 17.49 14.63 -21.78
CA PRO A 163 16.49 15.66 -22.12
C PRO A 163 15.13 15.06 -22.55
N LEU A 164 15.09 13.79 -22.96
CA LEU A 164 13.86 13.07 -23.30
C LEU A 164 12.97 12.84 -22.08
N GLN A 165 13.55 12.63 -20.91
CA GLN A 165 12.79 12.34 -19.68
C GLN A 165 12.05 13.60 -19.17
N GLY A 166 12.65 14.78 -19.36
CA GLY A 166 12.01 16.06 -19.03
C GLY A 166 10.79 16.36 -19.91
N ALA A 167 10.86 16.01 -21.20
CA ALA A 167 9.75 16.22 -22.13
C ALA A 167 8.53 15.32 -21.82
N VAL A 168 8.76 14.08 -21.38
CA VAL A 168 7.68 13.14 -21.01
C VAL A 168 6.93 13.61 -19.77
N ILE A 169 7.64 14.12 -18.75
CA ILE A 169 7.02 14.59 -17.50
C ILE A 169 6.18 15.85 -17.75
N ILE A 170 6.69 16.79 -18.55
CA ILE A 170 5.96 18.02 -18.90
C ILE A 170 4.74 17.69 -19.77
N GLY A 171 4.89 16.78 -20.76
CA GLY A 171 3.78 16.35 -21.61
C GLY A 171 2.65 15.65 -20.85
N ALA A 172 2.98 14.80 -19.89
CA ALA A 172 1.99 14.12 -19.05
C ALA A 172 1.22 15.10 -18.15
N ALA A 173 1.90 16.10 -17.57
CA ALA A 173 1.28 17.11 -16.73
C ALA A 173 0.27 17.98 -17.51
N VAL A 174 0.57 18.34 -18.75
CA VAL A 174 -0.32 19.16 -19.58
C VAL A 174 -1.52 18.35 -20.11
N ALA A 175 -1.34 17.06 -20.41
CA ALA A 175 -2.42 16.18 -20.85
C ALA A 175 -3.45 15.93 -19.73
N LEU A 176 -3.01 15.78 -18.47
CA LEU A 176 -3.90 15.64 -17.31
C LEU A 176 -4.60 16.95 -16.94
N GLY A 177 -3.94 18.10 -17.11
CA GLY A 177 -4.55 19.41 -16.82
C GLY A 177 -5.67 19.82 -17.78
N GLY A 178 -5.69 19.30 -19.01
CA GLY A 178 -6.71 19.64 -20.03
C GLY A 178 -8.06 18.93 -19.87
N PHE A 179 -8.15 17.90 -19.01
CA PHE A 179 -9.35 17.06 -18.93
C PHE A 179 -10.42 17.59 -17.97
N VAL A 180 -10.09 18.60 -17.15
CA VAL A 180 -11.02 19.20 -16.18
C VAL A 180 -11.62 20.47 -16.77
N GLY A 181 -12.75 20.34 -17.48
CA GLY A 181 -13.79 21.37 -17.40
C GLY A 181 -14.48 21.93 -18.65
N SER A 182 -14.11 21.61 -19.90
CA SER A 182 -14.93 22.05 -21.05
C SER A 182 -14.65 21.28 -22.35
N ALA A 183 -15.66 21.16 -23.23
CA ALA A 183 -15.55 20.52 -24.55
C ALA A 183 -14.46 21.16 -25.45
N SER A 184 -14.08 22.41 -25.17
CA SER A 184 -12.98 23.13 -25.81
C SER A 184 -11.59 22.63 -25.37
N GLY A 185 -11.47 22.05 -24.16
CA GLY A 185 -10.22 21.54 -23.60
C GLY A 185 -9.72 20.26 -24.27
N ALA A 186 -10.64 19.41 -24.73
CA ALA A 186 -10.30 18.18 -25.45
C ALA A 186 -9.62 18.47 -26.80
N ILE A 187 -10.06 19.52 -27.51
CA ILE A 187 -9.50 19.90 -28.81
C ILE A 187 -8.10 20.50 -28.64
N ALA A 188 -7.90 21.35 -27.62
CA ALA A 188 -6.60 21.92 -27.30
C ALA A 188 -5.59 20.83 -26.85
N GLY A 189 -6.06 19.85 -26.06
CA GLY A 189 -5.24 18.72 -25.62
C GLY A 189 -4.79 17.82 -26.78
N MET A 190 -5.69 17.53 -27.74
CA MET A 190 -5.33 16.75 -28.93
C MET A 190 -4.37 17.51 -29.85
N ALA A 191 -4.58 18.81 -30.09
CA ALA A 191 -3.69 19.61 -30.92
C ALA A 191 -2.27 19.65 -30.33
N LEU A 192 -2.15 19.81 -29.01
CA LEU A 192 -0.85 19.79 -28.35
C LEU A 192 -0.18 18.41 -28.40
N GLY A 193 -0.96 17.33 -28.21
CA GLY A 193 -0.46 15.95 -28.35
C GLY A 193 0.09 15.67 -29.75
N ILE A 194 -0.61 16.11 -30.80
CA ILE A 194 -0.18 15.96 -32.19
C ILE A 194 1.13 16.74 -32.45
N VAL A 195 1.27 17.96 -31.91
CA VAL A 195 2.49 18.76 -32.04
C VAL A 195 3.67 18.09 -31.35
N ILE A 196 3.49 17.54 -30.14
CA ILE A 196 4.55 16.83 -29.41
C ILE A 196 5.01 15.59 -30.18
N VAL A 197 4.07 14.80 -30.71
CA VAL A 197 4.38 13.60 -31.51
C VAL A 197 5.09 14.00 -32.81
N ALA A 198 4.66 15.07 -33.49
CA ALA A 198 5.31 15.55 -34.71
C ALA A 198 6.73 16.06 -34.46
N VAL A 199 6.97 16.75 -33.34
CA VAL A 199 8.31 17.20 -32.93
C VAL A 199 9.20 16.00 -32.60
N MET A 200 8.71 15.01 -31.85
CA MET A 200 9.47 13.79 -31.57
C MET A 200 9.80 13.01 -32.84
N ALA A 201 8.83 12.84 -33.74
CA ALA A 201 9.06 12.17 -35.02
C ALA A 201 10.07 12.93 -35.90
N ARG A 202 10.13 14.27 -35.81
CA ARG A 202 11.11 15.09 -36.52
C ARG A 202 12.50 14.99 -35.91
N VAL A 203 12.61 14.99 -34.59
CA VAL A 203 13.88 14.81 -33.86
C VAL A 203 14.47 13.42 -34.13
N LEU A 204 13.65 12.38 -34.13
CA LEU A 204 14.07 11.01 -34.44
C LEU A 204 14.44 10.79 -35.91
N ARG A 205 14.01 11.69 -36.81
CA ARG A 205 14.31 11.64 -38.25
C ARG A 205 15.49 12.52 -38.68
N GLN A 206 16.21 13.14 -37.76
CA GLN A 206 17.47 13.81 -38.10
C GLN A 206 18.61 12.80 -37.92
N PRO A 207 19.03 12.06 -38.96
CA PRO A 207 20.30 11.36 -38.91
C PRO A 207 21.40 12.41 -38.80
N GLU A 208 22.26 12.22 -37.81
CA GLU A 208 23.39 13.12 -37.50
C GLU A 208 24.15 13.47 -38.78
N ALA A 209 24.21 14.77 -39.09
CA ALA A 209 25.03 15.35 -40.15
C ALA A 209 26.31 15.93 -39.54
#